data_AF-A0A0S9KPM9-F1
#
_entry.id   AF-A0A0S9KPM9-F1
#
_cell.length_a   1.000
_cell.length_b   1.000
_cell.length_c   1.000
_cell.angle_alpha   90.00
_cell.angle_beta   90.00
_cell.angle_gamma   90.00
#
_symmetry.space_group_name_H-M   'P 1'
#
loop_
_entity.id
_entity.type
_entity.pdbx_description
1 polymer ?
#
loop_
_entity_poly.entity_id
_entity_poly.type
_entity_poly.pdbx_seq_one_letter_code
_entity_poly.pdbx_strand_id
1 'polypeptide(L)'
;MDSLTQVVLGGSVAAMAVPAAHRRRALLAGAVLGTLPDLDSFPMRWMGVDAVTLVTWHRGPSHALPVLALFGLLLWLLLRRCWSPVRDAPGRWLLAVWLALLTHPLLDAFTVYGTQLWWPLPPQPTMWSSVFIIDPAYTLPLLVAFVAVLAVGGQPVARGFLAWGLVLSSAYLGWSLLAKTLVDREARAALAAQGLAGAPFFSTPTPFNTLLWRVVALTPDGMLEGYRSLPVDRGPLRFTRHTGETAALQALAQTPAVARLRWFASGFLLANAEGDSLLLSDLRMGAAPFYSFRYRIAERAGPRAPWTPVTPTTVPAPAEARGIVVRGTWHRLWHEPAASEPPFSFTRFTLPPP
;
A
#
# COMPACT_ATOMS: atom_id res chain seq x y z
N MET A 1 -5.55 -1.34 -0.60
CA MET A 1 -5.66 -2.82 -0.64
C MET A 1 -6.21 -3.23 -1.98
N ASP A 2 -6.21 -4.51 -2.29
CA ASP A 2 -6.88 -5.01 -3.49
C ASP A 2 -8.41 -4.86 -3.38
N SER A 3 -9.07 -4.85 -4.53
CA SER A 3 -10.51 -4.58 -4.61
C SER A 3 -11.36 -5.67 -3.96
N LEU A 4 -10.93 -6.94 -3.95
CA LEU A 4 -11.69 -8.00 -3.30
C LEU A 4 -11.75 -7.76 -1.79
N THR A 5 -10.61 -7.42 -1.19
CA THR A 5 -10.52 -7.04 0.22
C THR A 5 -11.49 -5.90 0.56
N GLN A 6 -11.52 -4.85 -0.26
CA GLN A 6 -12.38 -3.69 -0.01
C GLN A 6 -13.88 -4.03 -0.15
N VAL A 7 -14.24 -4.88 -1.11
CA VAL A 7 -15.60 -5.43 -1.27
C VAL A 7 -16.04 -6.19 -0.02
N VAL A 8 -15.23 -7.15 0.44
CA VAL A 8 -15.64 -8.03 1.54
C VAL A 8 -15.62 -7.30 2.88
N LEU A 9 -14.69 -6.37 3.10
CA LEU A 9 -14.67 -5.53 4.30
C LEU A 9 -15.88 -4.60 4.32
N GLY A 10 -16.09 -3.81 3.26
CA GLY A 10 -17.16 -2.83 3.17
C GLY A 10 -18.53 -3.47 3.36
N GLY A 11 -18.76 -4.63 2.74
CA GLY A 11 -19.99 -5.40 2.95
C GLY A 11 -20.11 -5.92 4.38
N SER A 12 -19.05 -6.50 4.95
CA SER A 12 -19.09 -7.10 6.29
C SER A 12 -19.39 -6.08 7.39
N VAL A 13 -18.75 -4.90 7.35
CA VAL A 13 -18.98 -3.83 8.33
C VAL A 13 -20.38 -3.23 8.19
N ALA A 14 -20.86 -3.03 6.96
CA ALA A 14 -22.21 -2.54 6.70
C ALA A 14 -23.28 -3.54 7.19
N ALA A 15 -23.12 -4.83 6.88
CA ALA A 15 -24.02 -5.89 7.32
C ALA A 15 -24.03 -6.06 8.85
N MET A 16 -22.89 -5.87 9.52
CA MET A 16 -22.81 -5.90 10.98
C MET A 16 -23.56 -4.74 11.63
N ALA A 17 -23.57 -3.56 11.00
CA ALA A 17 -24.15 -2.35 11.55
C ALA A 17 -25.68 -2.32 11.52
N VAL A 18 -26.33 -3.08 10.63
CA VAL A 18 -27.79 -3.04 10.41
C VAL A 18 -28.58 -4.14 11.14
N PRO A 19 -29.90 -4.00 11.32
CA PRO A 19 -30.76 -5.06 11.82
C PRO A 19 -30.72 -6.33 10.95
N ALA A 20 -31.06 -7.49 11.55
CA ALA A 20 -30.99 -8.80 10.90
C ALA A 20 -31.74 -8.84 9.55
N ALA A 21 -32.93 -8.24 9.49
CA ALA A 21 -33.74 -8.17 8.27
C ALA A 21 -33.08 -7.41 7.11
N HIS A 22 -32.10 -6.53 7.39
CA HIS A 22 -31.44 -5.69 6.39
C HIS A 22 -30.06 -6.22 5.96
N ARG A 23 -29.52 -7.24 6.64
CA ARG A 23 -28.11 -7.67 6.49
C ARG A 23 -27.71 -7.95 5.06
N ARG A 24 -28.50 -8.71 4.30
CA ARG A 24 -28.15 -9.05 2.91
C ARG A 24 -28.10 -7.82 2.01
N ARG A 25 -29.03 -6.87 2.20
CA ARG A 25 -29.05 -5.60 1.46
C ARG A 25 -27.85 -4.73 1.83
N ALA A 26 -27.53 -4.65 3.13
CA ALA A 26 -26.38 -3.89 3.61
C ALA A 26 -25.04 -4.52 3.20
N LEU A 27 -24.96 -5.84 3.12
CA LEU A 27 -23.78 -6.56 2.64
C LEU A 27 -23.47 -6.16 1.19
N LEU A 28 -24.47 -6.18 0.31
CA LEU A 28 -24.31 -5.82 -1.09
C LEU A 28 -24.08 -4.31 -1.28
N ALA A 29 -24.83 -3.46 -0.56
CA ALA A 29 -24.62 -2.01 -0.61
C ALA A 29 -23.23 -1.63 -0.09
N GLY A 30 -22.79 -2.22 1.02
CA GLY A 30 -21.47 -2.02 1.59
C GLY A 30 -20.34 -2.52 0.68
N ALA A 31 -20.55 -3.62 -0.05
CA ALA A 31 -19.61 -4.09 -1.07
C ALA A 31 -19.41 -3.06 -2.19
N VAL A 32 -20.48 -2.44 -2.67
CA VAL A 32 -20.41 -1.38 -3.70
C VAL A 32 -19.78 -0.10 -3.13
N LEU A 33 -20.19 0.33 -1.93
CA LEU A 33 -19.60 1.51 -1.30
C LEU A 33 -18.12 1.31 -0.97
N GLY A 34 -17.75 0.09 -0.61
CA GLY A 34 -16.37 -0.31 -0.36
C GLY A 34 -15.48 -0.24 -1.59
N THR A 35 -16.00 -0.26 -2.83
CA THR A 35 -15.17 -0.08 -4.03
C THR A 35 -15.12 1.35 -4.53
N LEU A 36 -16.06 2.19 -4.09
CA LEU A 36 -16.29 3.52 -4.64
C LEU A 36 -15.06 4.44 -4.60
N PRO A 37 -14.24 4.51 -3.52
CA PRO A 37 -13.07 5.39 -3.49
C PRO A 37 -12.06 5.11 -4.61
N ASP A 38 -11.78 3.84 -4.90
CA ASP A 38 -10.79 3.39 -5.89
C ASP A 38 -11.22 3.65 -7.36
N LEU A 39 -12.50 3.96 -7.58
CA LEU A 39 -13.01 4.27 -8.92
C LEU A 39 -12.52 5.62 -9.44
N ASP A 40 -11.81 6.41 -8.62
CA ASP A 40 -11.17 7.68 -9.00
C ASP A 40 -10.18 7.56 -10.17
N SER A 41 -9.56 6.39 -10.32
CA SER A 41 -8.55 6.11 -11.35
C SER A 41 -9.12 6.07 -12.77
N PHE A 42 -10.39 5.66 -12.93
CA PHE A 42 -11.05 5.61 -14.24
C PHE A 42 -11.24 6.99 -14.89
N PRO A 43 -11.90 7.98 -14.23
CA PRO A 43 -12.08 9.30 -14.82
C PRO A 43 -10.74 10.01 -15.03
N MET A 44 -9.76 9.83 -14.13
CA MET A 44 -8.41 10.40 -14.32
C MET A 44 -7.72 9.86 -15.58
N ARG A 45 -7.78 8.54 -15.82
CA ARG A 45 -7.24 7.92 -17.05
C ARG A 45 -7.98 8.40 -18.28
N TRP A 46 -9.31 8.51 -18.21
CA TRP A 46 -10.13 9.02 -19.32
C TRP A 46 -9.79 10.47 -19.67
N MET A 47 -9.48 11.30 -18.68
CA MET A 47 -9.02 12.69 -18.86
C MET A 47 -7.56 12.80 -19.36
N GLY A 48 -6.83 11.68 -19.48
CA GLY A 48 -5.47 11.69 -20.01
C GLY A 48 -4.45 12.40 -19.12
N VAL A 49 -4.63 12.39 -17.80
CA VAL A 49 -3.66 13.01 -16.87
C VAL A 49 -2.30 12.30 -16.91
N ASP A 50 -1.22 13.02 -16.62
CA ASP A 50 0.13 12.47 -16.64
C ASP A 50 0.35 11.38 -15.56
N ALA A 51 1.43 10.61 -15.72
CA ALA A 51 1.74 9.46 -14.87
C ALA A 51 1.90 9.82 -13.37
N VAL A 52 2.47 10.99 -13.08
CA VAL A 52 2.70 11.44 -11.69
C VAL A 52 1.40 11.94 -11.08
N THR A 53 0.58 12.65 -11.83
CA THR A 53 -0.76 13.03 -11.38
C THR A 53 -1.60 11.79 -11.09
N LEU A 54 -1.62 10.81 -12.00
CA LEU A 54 -2.40 9.57 -11.83
C LEU A 54 -2.03 8.82 -10.54
N VAL A 55 -0.74 8.67 -10.23
CA VAL A 55 -0.31 7.95 -9.02
C VAL A 55 -0.51 8.77 -7.75
N THR A 56 -0.29 10.09 -7.80
CA THR A 56 -0.30 10.92 -6.59
C THR A 56 -1.65 11.51 -6.24
N TRP A 57 -2.64 11.43 -7.14
CA TRP A 57 -4.02 11.80 -6.86
C TRP A 57 -4.91 10.60 -6.60
N HIS A 58 -4.52 9.40 -7.06
CA HIS A 58 -5.10 8.17 -6.56
C HIS A 58 -4.87 8.07 -5.05
N ARG A 59 -5.92 7.72 -4.30
CA ARG A 59 -5.94 7.81 -2.83
C ARG A 59 -5.76 9.22 -2.27
N GLY A 60 -6.18 10.21 -3.05
CA GLY A 60 -6.23 11.62 -2.73
C GLY A 60 -7.62 12.06 -2.23
N PRO A 61 -8.29 13.01 -2.91
CA PRO A 61 -9.59 13.54 -2.48
C PRO A 61 -10.68 12.49 -2.26
N SER A 62 -10.72 11.46 -3.10
CA SER A 62 -11.64 10.32 -3.05
C SER A 62 -11.54 9.47 -1.78
N HIS A 63 -10.40 9.55 -1.08
CA HIS A 63 -10.07 8.76 0.10
C HIS A 63 -9.98 9.60 1.38
N ALA A 64 -10.19 10.91 1.28
CA ALA A 64 -10.09 11.81 2.41
C ALA A 64 -11.25 11.58 3.39
N LEU A 65 -10.95 11.40 4.68
CA LEU A 65 -11.94 11.11 5.71
C LEU A 65 -13.02 12.21 5.81
N PRO A 66 -12.68 13.52 5.79
CA PRO A 66 -13.70 14.57 5.82
C PRO A 66 -14.62 14.55 4.60
N VAL A 67 -14.06 14.29 3.41
CA VAL A 67 -14.80 14.22 2.14
C VAL A 67 -15.76 13.04 2.16
N LEU A 68 -15.28 11.84 2.53
CA LEU A 68 -16.09 10.63 2.59
C LEU A 68 -17.14 10.67 3.70
N ALA A 69 -16.86 11.30 4.84
CA ALA A 69 -17.85 11.49 5.90
C ALA A 69 -19.00 12.38 5.44
N LEU A 70 -18.70 13.51 4.80
CA LEU A 70 -19.69 14.41 4.22
C LEU A 70 -20.46 13.74 3.09
N PHE A 71 -19.77 13.10 2.14
CA PHE A 71 -20.39 12.36 1.05
C PHE A 71 -21.31 11.26 1.57
N GLY A 72 -20.87 10.47 2.56
CA GLY A 72 -21.66 9.42 3.19
C GLY A 72 -22.93 9.96 3.86
N LEU A 73 -22.86 11.13 4.50
CA LEU A 73 -24.02 11.79 5.07
C LEU A 73 -25.02 12.23 3.99
N LEU A 74 -24.54 12.86 2.91
CA LEU A 74 -25.37 13.30 1.79
C LEU A 74 -26.02 12.12 1.08
N LEU A 75 -25.27 11.06 0.83
CA LEU A 75 -25.77 9.82 0.25
C LEU A 75 -26.83 9.19 1.15
N TRP A 76 -26.59 9.11 2.45
CA TRP A 76 -27.56 8.59 3.40
C TRP A 76 -28.85 9.44 3.42
N LEU A 77 -28.76 10.77 3.37
CA LEU A 77 -29.93 11.65 3.27
C LEU A 77 -30.75 11.37 2.00
N LEU A 78 -30.09 11.13 0.87
CA LEU A 78 -30.74 10.74 -0.37
C LEU A 78 -31.43 9.37 -0.24
N LEU A 79 -30.70 8.36 0.26
CA LEU A 79 -31.22 7.01 0.45
C LEU A 79 -32.39 6.98 1.44
N ARG A 80 -32.36 7.82 2.46
CA ARG A 80 -33.48 7.98 3.41
C ARG A 80 -34.75 8.46 2.71
N ARG A 81 -34.66 9.23 1.62
CA ARG A 81 -35.85 9.65 0.85
C ARG A 81 -36.38 8.52 -0.03
N CYS A 82 -35.52 7.78 -0.72
CA CYS A 82 -35.94 6.85 -1.77
C CYS A 82 -35.94 5.36 -1.37
N TRP A 83 -35.32 4.94 -0.27
CA TRP A 83 -35.10 3.52 0.05
C TRP A 83 -35.67 3.12 1.42
N SER A 84 -36.63 2.19 1.45
CA SER A 84 -37.34 1.79 2.67
C SER A 84 -36.44 1.26 3.79
N PRO A 85 -35.40 0.42 3.57
CA PRO A 85 -34.58 -0.09 4.67
C PRO A 85 -33.89 1.03 5.47
N VAL A 86 -33.51 2.11 4.79
CA VAL A 86 -32.88 3.28 5.41
C VAL A 86 -33.91 4.09 6.20
N ARG A 87 -35.16 4.18 5.75
CA ARG A 87 -36.24 4.79 6.53
C ARG A 87 -36.59 3.99 7.78
N ASP A 88 -36.55 2.66 7.68
CA ASP A 88 -36.90 1.74 8.75
C ASP A 88 -35.83 1.74 9.87
N ALA A 89 -34.55 1.92 9.52
CA ALA A 89 -33.43 1.94 10.47
C ALA A 89 -32.39 3.04 10.16
N PRO A 90 -32.76 4.33 10.24
CA PRO A 90 -31.97 5.44 9.70
C PRO A 90 -30.57 5.55 10.30
N GLY A 91 -30.44 5.56 11.63
CA GLY A 91 -29.13 5.67 12.28
C GLY A 91 -28.21 4.48 12.00
N ARG A 92 -28.77 3.27 11.91
CA ARG A 92 -28.02 2.04 11.61
C ARG A 92 -27.48 2.04 10.18
N TRP A 93 -28.25 2.55 9.23
CA TRP A 93 -27.82 2.70 7.85
C TRP A 93 -26.84 3.86 7.63
N LEU A 94 -26.93 4.95 8.39
CA LEU A 94 -25.90 5.99 8.39
C LEU A 94 -24.56 5.39 8.82
N LEU A 95 -24.57 4.65 9.94
CA LEU A 95 -23.39 3.94 10.41
C LEU A 95 -22.87 2.93 9.37
N ALA A 96 -23.74 2.18 8.70
CA ALA A 96 -23.34 1.22 7.67
C ALA A 96 -22.66 1.91 6.47
N VAL A 97 -23.21 3.03 5.99
CA VAL A 97 -22.64 3.83 4.89
C VAL A 97 -21.28 4.40 5.29
N TRP A 98 -21.19 5.01 6.47
CA TRP A 98 -19.93 5.55 6.96
C TRP A 98 -18.88 4.48 7.20
N LEU A 99 -19.24 3.34 7.80
CA LEU A 99 -18.27 2.25 7.98
C LEU A 99 -17.75 1.77 6.64
N ALA A 100 -18.62 1.49 5.66
CA ALA A 100 -18.18 1.02 4.35
C ALA A 100 -17.24 2.01 3.64
N LEU A 101 -17.53 3.32 3.71
CA LEU A 101 -16.73 4.36 3.07
C LEU A 101 -15.44 4.67 3.83
N LEU A 102 -15.49 4.79 5.16
CA LEU A 102 -14.36 5.26 5.97
C LEU A 102 -13.37 4.14 6.31
N THR A 103 -13.80 2.87 6.42
CA THR A 103 -12.84 1.78 6.66
C THR A 103 -11.95 1.51 5.45
N HIS A 104 -12.39 1.87 4.24
CA HIS A 104 -11.58 1.71 3.02
C HIS A 104 -10.25 2.47 3.10
N PRO A 105 -10.23 3.82 3.21
CA PRO A 105 -8.98 4.57 3.24
C PRO A 105 -8.19 4.30 4.52
N LEU A 106 -8.86 3.98 5.63
CA LEU A 106 -8.18 3.55 6.86
C LEU A 106 -7.41 2.25 6.64
N LEU A 107 -7.99 1.25 5.98
CA LEU A 107 -7.29 0.03 5.62
C LEU A 107 -6.15 0.29 4.62
N ASP A 108 -6.36 1.19 3.65
CA ASP A 108 -5.30 1.57 2.72
C ASP A 108 -4.10 2.21 3.41
N ALA A 109 -4.32 2.96 4.48
CA ALA A 109 -3.25 3.56 5.28
C ALA A 109 -2.37 2.50 5.97
N PHE A 110 -2.84 1.25 6.12
CA PHE A 110 -1.99 0.14 6.56
C PHE A 110 -1.05 -0.39 5.48
N THR A 111 -1.21 0.02 4.21
CA THR A 111 -0.31 -0.34 3.11
C THR A 111 0.78 0.71 2.90
N VAL A 112 1.85 0.35 2.18
CA VAL A 112 2.99 1.24 1.91
C VAL A 112 2.73 2.29 0.81
N TYR A 113 1.62 2.18 0.08
CA TYR A 113 1.32 3.05 -1.06
C TYR A 113 1.18 4.53 -0.68
N GLY A 114 0.56 4.82 0.47
CA GLY A 114 0.25 6.17 0.94
C GLY A 114 -1.18 6.60 0.64
N THR A 115 -1.91 7.03 1.67
CA THR A 115 -3.30 7.52 1.56
C THR A 115 -3.42 8.93 2.15
N GLN A 116 -4.00 9.88 1.41
CA GLN A 116 -4.17 11.26 1.85
C GLN A 116 -5.43 11.43 2.72
N LEU A 117 -5.43 10.84 3.91
CA LEU A 117 -6.59 10.83 4.83
C LEU A 117 -7.14 12.22 5.18
N TRP A 118 -6.28 13.24 5.14
CA TRP A 118 -6.58 14.60 5.61
C TRP A 118 -6.68 15.66 4.50
N TRP A 119 -6.73 15.25 3.23
CA TRP A 119 -6.92 16.20 2.13
C TRP A 119 -8.16 17.09 2.39
N PRO A 120 -8.12 18.42 2.12
CA PRO A 120 -7.11 19.16 1.35
C PRO A 120 -5.91 19.65 2.17
N LEU A 121 -5.80 19.32 3.46
CA LEU A 121 -4.56 19.56 4.18
C LEU A 121 -3.43 18.75 3.50
N PRO A 122 -2.19 19.28 3.42
CA PRO A 122 -1.12 18.63 2.69
C PRO A 122 -0.06 17.90 3.57
N PRO A 123 -0.41 17.18 4.67
CA PRO A 123 0.59 16.32 5.28
C PRO A 123 0.99 15.23 4.29
N GLN A 124 2.16 14.62 4.49
CA GLN A 124 2.56 13.49 3.66
C GLN A 124 1.52 12.36 3.73
N PRO A 125 1.29 11.61 2.64
CA PRO A 125 0.34 10.50 2.63
C PRO A 125 0.62 9.49 3.77
N THR A 126 -0.43 9.06 4.45
CA THR A 126 -0.32 8.11 5.57
C THR A 126 0.04 6.73 5.03
N MET A 127 1.12 6.14 5.55
CA MET A 127 1.62 4.82 5.16
C MET A 127 2.15 4.03 6.38
N TRP A 128 1.27 3.53 7.22
CA TRP A 128 1.67 2.68 8.36
C TRP A 128 2.41 1.42 7.89
N SER A 129 2.16 0.94 6.67
CA SER A 129 2.98 -0.07 6.00
C SER A 129 3.17 -1.34 6.82
N SER A 130 2.10 -1.88 7.40
CA SER A 130 2.14 -3.10 8.21
C SER A 130 1.54 -4.33 7.52
N VAL A 131 0.78 -4.14 6.43
CA VAL A 131 0.23 -5.23 5.60
C VAL A 131 0.51 -4.96 4.13
N PHE A 132 0.67 -6.03 3.36
CA PHE A 132 0.83 -5.95 1.91
C PHE A 132 -0.51 -5.69 1.23
N ILE A 133 -0.49 -5.13 0.01
CA ILE A 133 -1.69 -4.74 -0.75
C ILE A 133 -2.64 -5.91 -1.01
N ILE A 134 -2.10 -7.13 -1.14
CA ILE A 134 -2.85 -8.38 -1.30
C ILE A 134 -2.43 -9.31 -0.16
N ASP A 135 -3.25 -9.41 0.88
CA ASP A 135 -2.95 -10.26 2.05
C ASP A 135 -4.07 -11.29 2.27
N PRO A 136 -3.85 -12.56 1.90
CA PRO A 136 -4.86 -13.60 2.06
C PRO A 136 -5.25 -13.86 3.52
N ALA A 137 -4.33 -13.71 4.47
CA ALA A 137 -4.62 -13.96 5.88
C ALA A 137 -5.53 -12.89 6.48
N TYR A 138 -5.46 -11.65 5.98
CA TYR A 138 -6.45 -10.61 6.29
C TYR A 138 -7.79 -10.85 5.58
N THR A 139 -7.75 -11.23 4.30
CA THR A 139 -8.92 -11.22 3.40
C THR A 139 -9.82 -12.45 3.56
N LEU A 140 -9.21 -13.63 3.75
CA LEU A 140 -9.94 -14.90 3.73
C LEU A 140 -10.99 -15.02 4.85
N PRO A 141 -10.74 -14.61 6.11
CA PRO A 141 -11.78 -14.62 7.13
C PRO A 141 -12.99 -13.74 6.78
N LEU A 142 -12.75 -12.55 6.20
CA LEU A 142 -13.82 -11.67 5.73
C LEU A 142 -14.58 -12.29 4.56
N LEU A 143 -13.87 -12.90 3.61
CA LEU A 143 -14.48 -13.55 2.46
C LEU A 143 -15.39 -14.70 2.88
N VAL A 144 -14.93 -15.56 3.79
CA VAL A 144 -15.72 -16.68 4.32
C VAL A 144 -16.97 -16.14 5.04
N ALA A 145 -16.82 -15.12 5.88
CA ALA A 145 -17.94 -14.48 6.55
C ALA A 145 -18.94 -13.87 5.57
N PHE A 146 -18.45 -13.17 4.54
CA PHE A 146 -19.25 -12.53 3.51
C PHE A 146 -20.07 -13.56 2.72
N VAL A 147 -19.44 -14.64 2.25
CA VAL A 147 -20.12 -15.74 1.52
C VAL A 147 -21.12 -16.46 2.43
N ALA A 148 -20.77 -16.70 3.69
CA ALA A 148 -21.69 -17.32 4.64
C ALA A 148 -22.97 -16.48 4.83
N VAL A 149 -22.84 -15.15 4.97
CA VAL A 149 -24.00 -14.24 5.08
C VAL A 149 -24.84 -14.22 3.81
N LEU A 150 -24.23 -14.31 2.62
CA LEU A 150 -24.99 -14.44 1.37
C LEU A 150 -25.85 -15.72 1.37
N ALA A 151 -25.33 -16.82 1.92
CA ALA A 151 -26.02 -18.09 1.99
C ALA A 151 -27.13 -18.11 3.06
N VAL A 152 -26.85 -17.62 4.27
CA VAL A 152 -27.82 -17.70 5.40
C VAL A 152 -28.76 -16.48 5.50
N GLY A 153 -28.44 -15.37 4.83
CA GLY A 153 -29.26 -14.17 4.79
C GLY A 153 -29.49 -13.51 6.17
N GLY A 154 -30.76 -13.30 6.52
CA GLY A 154 -31.18 -12.60 7.75
C GLY A 154 -31.18 -13.48 9.01
N GLN A 155 -30.77 -14.74 8.93
CA GLN A 155 -30.79 -15.66 10.06
C GLN A 155 -29.91 -15.18 11.23
N PRO A 156 -30.21 -15.56 12.49
CA PRO A 156 -29.43 -15.15 13.65
C PRO A 156 -27.94 -15.49 13.54
N VAL A 157 -27.62 -16.65 12.96
CA VAL A 157 -26.23 -17.15 12.77
C VAL A 157 -25.36 -16.23 11.91
N ALA A 158 -25.95 -15.42 11.01
CA ALA A 158 -25.24 -14.49 10.14
C ALA A 158 -24.34 -13.51 10.93
N ARG A 159 -24.80 -13.09 12.11
CA ARG A 159 -24.02 -12.18 12.97
C ARG A 159 -22.75 -12.85 13.50
N GLY A 160 -22.81 -14.15 13.81
CA GLY A 160 -21.67 -14.93 14.28
C GLY A 160 -20.57 -15.00 13.21
N PHE A 161 -20.93 -15.29 11.97
CA PHE A 161 -19.97 -15.29 10.84
C PHE A 161 -19.32 -13.93 10.64
N LEU A 162 -20.10 -12.85 10.61
CA LEU A 162 -19.56 -11.49 10.48
C LEU A 162 -18.62 -11.13 11.63
N ALA A 163 -19.01 -11.46 12.88
CA ALA A 163 -18.19 -11.18 14.06
C ALA A 163 -16.88 -11.95 14.00
N TRP A 164 -16.93 -13.24 13.65
CA TRP A 164 -15.75 -14.08 13.48
C TRP A 164 -14.79 -13.50 12.44
N GLY A 165 -15.27 -13.17 11.23
CA GLY A 165 -14.44 -12.63 10.16
C GLY A 165 -13.82 -11.29 10.55
N LEU A 166 -14.61 -10.37 11.09
CA LEU A 166 -14.14 -9.06 11.53
C LEU A 166 -13.13 -9.16 12.69
N VAL A 167 -13.36 -10.03 13.68
CA VAL A 167 -12.46 -10.21 14.82
C VAL A 167 -11.13 -10.81 14.35
N LEU A 168 -11.14 -11.86 13.53
CA LEU A 168 -9.89 -12.46 13.04
C LEU A 168 -9.08 -11.49 12.19
N SER A 169 -9.72 -10.79 11.25
CA SER A 169 -9.03 -9.82 10.39
C SER A 169 -8.53 -8.60 11.18
N SER A 170 -9.27 -8.15 12.20
CA SER A 170 -8.81 -7.08 13.09
C SER A 170 -7.66 -7.52 14.00
N ALA A 171 -7.72 -8.74 14.55
CA ALA A 171 -6.63 -9.33 15.32
C ALA A 171 -5.37 -9.50 14.45
N TYR A 172 -5.53 -9.88 13.19
CA TYR A 172 -4.45 -9.96 12.21
C TYR A 172 -3.80 -8.59 11.95
N LEU A 173 -4.60 -7.52 11.79
CA LEU A 173 -4.05 -6.15 11.68
C LEU A 173 -3.29 -5.76 12.95
N GLY A 174 -3.82 -6.06 14.14
CA GLY A 174 -3.15 -5.84 15.41
C GLY A 174 -1.80 -6.57 15.49
N TRP A 175 -1.76 -7.83 15.09
CA TRP A 175 -0.52 -8.60 14.93
C TRP A 175 0.45 -7.94 13.96
N SER A 176 -0.03 -7.48 12.80
CA SER A 176 0.82 -6.86 11.78
C SER A 176 1.53 -5.60 12.30
N LEU A 177 0.86 -4.82 13.16
CA LEU A 177 1.45 -3.66 13.83
C LEU A 177 2.50 -4.09 14.84
N LEU A 178 2.24 -5.14 15.62
CA LEU A 178 3.24 -5.70 16.55
C LEU A 178 4.49 -6.18 15.79
N ALA A 179 4.30 -6.99 14.75
CA ALA A 179 5.37 -7.47 13.86
C ALA A 179 6.20 -6.30 13.30
N LYS A 180 5.53 -5.24 12.83
CA LYS A 180 6.20 -4.01 12.40
C LYS A 180 7.07 -3.40 13.49
N THR A 181 6.54 -3.25 14.72
CA THR A 181 7.31 -2.65 15.82
C THR A 181 8.55 -3.45 16.18
N LEU A 182 8.50 -4.79 16.07
CA LEU A 182 9.67 -5.65 16.30
C LEU A 182 10.74 -5.41 15.23
N VAL A 183 10.34 -5.42 13.96
CA VAL A 183 11.26 -5.17 12.83
C VAL A 183 11.84 -3.76 12.86
N ASP A 184 11.03 -2.75 13.18
CA ASP A 184 11.49 -1.36 13.27
C ASP A 184 12.54 -1.17 14.39
N ARG A 185 12.41 -1.89 15.51
CA ARG A 185 13.41 -1.85 16.58
C ARG A 185 14.74 -2.44 16.12
N GLU A 186 14.70 -3.59 15.44
CA GLU A 186 15.90 -4.24 14.91
C GLU A 186 16.56 -3.41 13.80
N ALA A 187 15.76 -2.81 12.92
CA ALA A 187 16.23 -1.89 11.90
C ALA A 187 16.96 -0.69 12.51
N ARG A 188 16.38 -0.04 13.53
CA ARG A 188 17.04 1.07 14.25
C ARG A 188 18.36 0.65 14.87
N ALA A 189 18.40 -0.51 15.53
CA ALA A 189 19.62 -1.01 16.13
C ALA A 189 20.72 -1.29 15.08
N ALA A 190 20.36 -1.93 13.97
CA ALA A 190 21.30 -2.24 12.89
C ALA A 190 21.80 -0.97 12.16
N LEU A 191 20.94 0.03 11.95
CA LEU A 191 21.33 1.32 11.38
C LEU A 191 22.23 2.11 12.34
N ALA A 192 21.90 2.13 13.64
CA ALA A 192 22.72 2.80 14.64
C ALA A 192 24.13 2.20 14.73
N ALA A 193 24.27 0.87 14.64
CA ALA A 193 25.56 0.18 14.61
C ALA A 193 26.42 0.56 13.39
N GLN A 194 25.81 1.08 12.31
CA GLN A 194 26.51 1.59 11.12
C GLN A 194 26.69 3.12 11.14
N GLY A 195 26.44 3.78 12.27
CA GLY A 195 26.51 5.25 12.38
C GLY A 195 25.34 5.99 11.72
N LEU A 196 24.26 5.29 11.38
CA LEU A 196 23.08 5.81 10.67
C LEU A 196 21.83 5.92 11.57
N ALA A 197 22.01 6.18 12.87
CA ALA A 197 20.91 6.22 13.85
C ALA A 197 19.78 7.21 13.49
N GLY A 198 20.11 8.31 12.79
CA GLY A 198 19.15 9.32 12.34
C GLY A 198 18.66 9.16 10.89
N ALA A 199 19.06 8.09 10.18
CA ALA A 199 18.67 7.90 8.79
C ALA A 199 17.15 7.64 8.68
N PRO A 200 16.42 8.37 7.82
CA PRO A 200 15.02 8.06 7.54
C PRO A 200 14.91 6.66 6.96
N PHE A 201 14.02 5.84 7.52
CA PHE A 201 13.76 4.49 7.03
C PHE A 201 12.27 4.16 7.11
N PHE A 202 11.86 3.16 6.35
CA PHE A 202 10.57 2.49 6.53
C PHE A 202 10.75 0.97 6.48
N SER A 203 9.80 0.27 7.06
CA SER A 203 9.62 -1.17 6.91
C SER A 203 8.27 -1.46 6.27
N THR A 204 8.20 -2.54 5.49
CA THR A 204 6.95 -3.04 4.92
C THR A 204 7.03 -4.56 4.81
N PRO A 205 5.92 -5.29 5.03
CA PRO A 205 5.89 -6.70 4.71
C PRO A 205 6.10 -6.93 3.21
N THR A 206 6.65 -8.09 2.89
CA THR A 206 6.76 -8.62 1.53
C THR A 206 5.42 -9.20 1.05
N PRO A 207 5.27 -9.55 -0.25
CA PRO A 207 3.99 -10.00 -0.78
C PRO A 207 3.35 -11.17 0.00
N PHE A 208 2.04 -11.08 0.22
CA PHE A 208 1.16 -12.14 0.74
C PHE A 208 1.35 -12.57 2.20
N ASN A 209 2.17 -11.88 3.01
CA ASN A 209 2.43 -12.30 4.38
C ASN A 209 2.86 -11.14 5.28
N THR A 210 2.83 -11.33 6.61
CA THR A 210 3.35 -10.39 7.62
C THR A 210 4.55 -10.96 8.40
N LEU A 211 5.28 -11.91 7.80
CA LEU A 211 6.37 -12.66 8.44
C LEU A 211 7.75 -12.28 7.91
N LEU A 212 7.87 -12.00 6.61
CA LEU A 212 9.07 -11.49 5.98
C LEU A 212 8.89 -10.01 5.66
N TRP A 213 9.79 -9.19 6.19
CA TRP A 213 9.76 -7.74 6.09
C TRP A 213 10.94 -7.21 5.30
N ARG A 214 10.68 -6.18 4.50
CA ARG A 214 11.70 -5.37 3.84
C ARG A 214 11.90 -4.08 4.62
N VAL A 215 13.14 -3.68 4.79
CA VAL A 215 13.55 -2.42 5.42
C VAL A 215 14.36 -1.63 4.42
N VAL A 216 14.00 -0.36 4.23
CA VAL A 216 14.70 0.57 3.35
C VAL A 216 15.09 1.81 4.15
N ALA A 217 16.36 2.17 4.13
CA ALA A 217 16.88 3.38 4.75
C ALA A 217 17.58 4.26 3.72
N LEU A 218 17.37 5.58 3.79
CA LEU A 218 18.03 6.54 2.91
C LEU A 218 19.45 6.85 3.37
N THR A 219 20.38 6.98 2.43
CA THR A 219 21.76 7.43 2.66
C THR A 219 22.07 8.65 1.79
N PRO A 220 23.14 9.41 2.06
CA PRO A 220 23.51 10.58 1.23
C PRO A 220 23.74 10.26 -0.26
N ASP A 221 24.14 9.02 -0.56
CA ASP A 221 24.52 8.51 -1.88
C ASP A 221 23.49 7.53 -2.48
N GLY A 222 22.39 7.25 -1.79
CA GLY A 222 21.38 6.29 -2.27
C GLY A 222 20.54 5.71 -1.14
N MET A 223 20.54 4.38 -1.00
CA MET A 223 19.77 3.66 0.02
C MET A 223 20.44 2.36 0.50
N LEU A 224 19.96 1.86 1.63
CA LEU A 224 20.22 0.53 2.17
C LEU A 224 18.93 -0.29 2.11
N GLU A 225 19.01 -1.53 1.61
CA GLU A 225 17.90 -2.50 1.60
C GLU A 225 18.23 -3.70 2.47
N GLY A 226 17.34 -4.08 3.38
CA GLY A 226 17.49 -5.23 4.26
C GLY A 226 16.21 -6.05 4.33
N TYR A 227 16.35 -7.32 4.70
CA TYR A 227 15.22 -8.25 4.84
C TYR A 227 15.28 -8.96 6.17
N ARG A 228 14.16 -8.94 6.90
CA ARG A 228 14.00 -9.59 8.20
C ARG A 228 12.85 -10.59 8.16
N SER A 229 13.17 -11.86 8.33
CA SER A 229 12.20 -12.93 8.56
C SER A 229 12.04 -13.16 10.05
N LEU A 230 10.84 -12.90 10.58
CA LEU A 230 10.50 -13.16 11.98
C LEU A 230 10.64 -14.64 12.41
N PRO A 231 10.28 -15.65 11.59
CA PRO A 231 10.38 -17.05 12.04
C PRO A 231 11.82 -17.59 12.10
N VAL A 232 12.69 -17.21 11.15
CA VAL A 232 13.99 -17.88 10.97
C VAL A 232 15.19 -17.03 11.38
N ASP A 233 15.17 -15.71 11.21
CA ASP A 233 16.37 -14.92 11.43
C ASP A 233 16.68 -14.74 12.91
N ARG A 234 17.95 -14.92 13.28
CA ARG A 234 18.44 -14.74 14.66
C ARG A 234 19.53 -13.69 14.78
N GLY A 235 20.28 -13.44 13.70
CA GLY A 235 21.36 -12.45 13.67
C GLY A 235 20.87 -11.00 13.55
N PRO A 236 21.79 -10.01 13.54
CA PRO A 236 21.46 -8.61 13.26
C PRO A 236 20.96 -8.45 11.82
N LEU A 237 20.11 -7.43 11.59
CA LEU A 237 19.64 -7.10 10.23
C LEU A 237 20.82 -6.67 9.35
N ARG A 238 20.95 -7.32 8.20
CA ARG A 238 22.01 -7.06 7.21
C ARG A 238 21.44 -6.28 6.03
N PHE A 239 22.19 -5.28 5.56
CA PHE A 239 21.78 -4.40 4.48
C PHE A 239 22.68 -4.53 3.25
N THR A 240 22.06 -4.47 2.07
CA THR A 240 22.70 -4.24 0.78
C THR A 240 22.65 -2.75 0.46
N ARG A 241 23.76 -2.17 0.00
CA ARG A 241 23.80 -0.77 -0.43
C ARG A 241 23.46 -0.67 -1.92
N HIS A 242 22.62 0.31 -2.24
CA HIS A 242 22.29 0.70 -3.61
C HIS A 242 22.59 2.19 -3.77
N THR A 243 23.50 2.53 -4.67
CA THR A 243 23.83 3.92 -5.00
C THR A 243 22.84 4.47 -6.03
N GLY A 244 22.70 5.79 -6.06
CA GLY A 244 21.87 6.48 -7.04
C GLY A 244 22.45 7.82 -7.44
N GLU A 245 21.83 8.42 -8.45
CA GLU A 245 22.16 9.73 -9.02
C GLU A 245 21.61 10.87 -8.15
N THR A 246 22.08 10.95 -6.89
CA THR A 246 21.54 11.91 -5.90
C THR A 246 21.77 13.36 -6.31
N ALA A 247 22.91 13.68 -6.91
CA ALA A 247 23.21 15.01 -7.45
C ALA A 247 22.23 15.41 -8.57
N ALA A 248 21.90 14.49 -9.48
CA ALA A 248 20.93 14.73 -10.54
C ALA A 248 19.51 14.94 -9.97
N LEU A 249 19.12 14.13 -8.98
CA LEU A 249 17.83 14.28 -8.29
C LEU A 249 17.71 15.62 -7.54
N GLN A 250 18.81 16.11 -6.97
CA GLN A 250 18.87 17.44 -6.35
C GLN A 250 18.78 18.56 -7.38
N ALA A 251 19.47 18.45 -8.52
CA ALA A 251 19.39 19.44 -9.60
C ALA A 251 17.96 19.58 -10.16
N LEU A 252 17.20 18.48 -10.19
CA LEU A 252 15.81 18.45 -10.67
C LEU A 252 14.77 18.65 -9.55
N ALA A 253 15.19 19.05 -8.35
CA ALA A 253 14.32 19.09 -7.17
C ALA A 253 13.10 20.01 -7.31
N GLN A 254 13.25 21.10 -8.05
CA GLN A 254 12.20 22.09 -8.25
C GLN A 254 11.29 21.79 -9.44
N THR A 255 11.58 20.72 -10.20
CA THR A 255 10.68 20.26 -11.26
C THR A 255 9.37 19.79 -10.63
N PRO A 256 8.18 20.27 -11.09
CA PRO A 256 6.90 19.98 -10.45
C PRO A 256 6.64 18.49 -10.21
N ALA A 257 6.97 17.64 -11.19
CA ALA A 257 6.83 16.18 -11.08
C ALA A 257 7.72 15.58 -9.97
N VAL A 258 8.98 16.01 -9.89
CA VAL A 258 9.94 15.52 -8.89
C VAL A 258 9.54 16.00 -7.49
N ALA A 259 9.15 17.26 -7.35
CA ALA A 259 8.66 17.82 -6.09
C ALA A 259 7.41 17.08 -5.60
N ARG A 260 6.45 16.82 -6.50
CA ARG A 260 5.22 16.07 -6.20
C ARG A 260 5.51 14.63 -5.76
N LEU A 261 6.38 13.91 -6.50
CA LEU A 261 6.79 12.55 -6.14
C LEU A 261 7.55 12.53 -4.81
N ARG A 262 8.40 13.51 -4.55
CA ARG A 262 9.17 13.60 -3.30
C ARG A 262 8.27 13.79 -2.09
N TRP A 263 7.27 14.67 -2.19
CA TRP A 263 6.26 14.84 -1.15
C TRP A 263 5.43 13.56 -0.98
N PHE A 264 4.96 12.98 -2.08
CA PHE A 264 4.10 11.79 -2.06
C PHE A 264 4.81 10.57 -1.47
N ALA A 265 6.09 10.40 -1.79
CA ALA A 265 6.93 9.29 -1.34
C ALA A 265 7.63 9.52 -0.01
N SER A 266 7.34 10.62 0.70
CA SER A 266 8.05 10.98 1.94
C SER A 266 9.58 11.04 1.76
N GLY A 267 10.05 11.39 0.56
CA GLY A 267 11.46 11.40 0.19
C GLY A 267 12.07 10.04 -0.19
N PHE A 268 11.34 8.93 -0.07
CA PHE A 268 11.82 7.58 -0.41
C PHE A 268 11.86 7.34 -1.91
N LEU A 269 12.82 8.00 -2.57
CA LEU A 269 13.05 7.94 -4.00
C LEU A 269 14.50 7.58 -4.31
N LEU A 270 14.71 6.85 -5.40
CA LEU A 270 16.04 6.58 -5.94
C LEU A 270 16.09 6.96 -7.42
N ALA A 271 17.07 7.78 -7.78
CA ALA A 271 17.32 8.13 -9.16
C ALA A 271 18.43 7.23 -9.74
N ASN A 272 18.22 6.69 -10.93
CA ASN A 272 19.22 5.88 -11.65
C ASN A 272 19.30 6.33 -13.10
N ALA A 273 20.51 6.44 -13.63
CA ALA A 273 20.73 6.68 -15.05
C ALA A 273 20.67 5.35 -15.81
N GLU A 274 19.81 5.27 -16.82
CA GLU A 274 19.72 4.16 -17.76
C GLU A 274 19.93 4.70 -19.17
N GLY A 275 21.17 4.58 -19.66
CA GLY A 275 21.61 5.23 -20.90
C GLY A 275 21.53 6.76 -20.80
N ASP A 276 20.68 7.33 -21.64
CA ASP A 276 20.42 8.77 -21.69
C ASP A 276 19.12 9.19 -20.99
N SER A 277 18.46 8.26 -20.27
CA SER A 277 17.29 8.53 -19.44
C SER A 277 17.65 8.52 -17.96
N LEU A 278 17.13 9.50 -17.21
CA LEU A 278 17.13 9.48 -15.75
C LEU A 278 15.80 8.95 -15.25
N LEU A 279 15.84 7.81 -14.56
CA LEU A 279 14.67 7.17 -13.99
C LEU A 279 14.58 7.46 -12.51
N LEU A 280 13.38 7.82 -12.05
CA LEU A 280 13.05 8.03 -10.65
C LEU A 280 12.15 6.89 -10.18
N SER A 281 12.62 6.14 -9.19
CA SER A 281 11.89 4.99 -8.62
C SER A 281 11.31 5.36 -7.26
N ASP A 282 10.04 5.02 -7.03
CA ASP A 282 9.44 5.05 -5.69
C ASP A 282 9.89 3.81 -4.91
N LEU A 283 10.75 4.03 -3.92
CA LEU A 283 11.38 2.95 -3.17
C LEU A 283 10.39 2.15 -2.33
N ARG A 284 9.20 2.69 -2.04
CA ARG A 284 8.17 2.02 -1.23
C ARG A 284 7.56 0.82 -1.94
N MET A 285 7.52 0.87 -3.27
CA MET A 285 6.74 -0.04 -4.10
C MET A 285 7.64 -0.91 -4.97
N GLY A 286 7.87 -2.15 -4.53
CA GLY A 286 8.74 -3.12 -5.19
C GLY A 286 9.92 -3.50 -4.29
N ALA A 287 11.05 -3.87 -4.89
CA ALA A 287 12.31 -4.19 -4.23
C ALA A 287 13.46 -4.02 -5.21
N ALA A 288 14.69 -3.78 -4.78
CA ALA A 288 15.79 -3.64 -5.75
C ALA A 288 16.04 -4.97 -6.50
N PRO A 289 16.27 -4.93 -7.83
CA PRO A 289 16.20 -3.80 -8.77
C PRO A 289 14.79 -3.61 -9.41
N PHE A 290 13.81 -4.38 -8.98
CA PHE A 290 12.44 -4.46 -9.52
C PHE A 290 11.43 -3.55 -8.80
N TYR A 291 11.48 -2.25 -9.07
CA TYR A 291 10.48 -1.29 -8.57
C TYR A 291 9.23 -1.23 -9.45
N SER A 292 8.05 -1.17 -8.82
CA SER A 292 6.76 -1.14 -9.51
C SER A 292 6.44 0.23 -10.12
N PHE A 293 6.91 1.31 -9.49
CA PHE A 293 6.71 2.68 -9.95
C PHE A 293 8.05 3.31 -10.28
N ARG A 294 8.35 3.35 -11.58
CA ARG A 294 9.55 3.98 -12.15
C ARG A 294 9.09 4.98 -13.19
N TYR A 295 9.66 6.18 -13.15
CA TYR A 295 9.28 7.27 -14.04
C TYR A 295 10.53 7.80 -14.74
N ARG A 296 10.48 7.92 -16.06
CA ARG A 296 11.48 8.73 -16.78
C ARG A 296 11.18 10.19 -16.47
N ILE A 297 12.10 10.90 -15.82
CA ILE A 297 11.91 12.29 -15.38
C ILE A 297 12.78 13.31 -16.11
N ALA A 298 13.89 12.85 -16.70
CA ALA A 298 14.79 13.68 -17.48
C ALA A 298 15.53 12.84 -18.52
N GLU A 299 16.05 13.51 -19.53
CA GLU A 299 16.92 12.96 -20.56
C GLU A 299 18.17 13.83 -20.72
N ARG A 300 19.22 13.28 -21.30
CA ARG A 300 20.44 14.02 -21.64
C ARG A 300 20.85 13.74 -23.08
N ALA A 301 21.43 14.72 -23.76
CA ALA A 301 21.88 14.58 -25.16
C ALA A 301 23.17 13.73 -25.29
N GLY A 302 23.74 13.26 -24.18
CA GLY A 302 24.91 12.39 -24.13
C GLY A 302 25.50 12.30 -22.72
N PRO A 303 26.52 11.47 -22.47
CA PRO A 303 26.96 11.08 -21.13
C PRO A 303 27.40 12.24 -20.21
N ARG A 304 27.83 13.37 -20.77
CA ARG A 304 28.29 14.56 -20.03
C ARG A 304 27.35 15.77 -20.16
N ALA A 305 26.26 15.63 -20.91
CA ALA A 305 25.29 16.70 -21.05
C ALA A 305 24.45 16.83 -19.76
N PRO A 306 23.97 18.04 -19.41
CA PRO A 306 23.08 18.22 -18.27
C PRO A 306 21.75 17.50 -18.50
N TRP A 307 21.14 17.05 -17.41
CA TRP A 307 19.79 16.47 -17.43
C TRP A 307 18.76 17.55 -17.76
N THR A 308 17.94 17.29 -18.75
CA THR A 308 16.82 18.13 -19.16
C THR A 308 15.51 17.45 -18.73
N PRO A 309 14.65 18.11 -17.92
CA PRO A 309 13.38 17.54 -17.51
C PRO A 309 12.51 17.18 -18.72
N VAL A 310 11.79 16.05 -18.61
CA VAL A 310 10.79 15.63 -19.61
C VAL A 310 9.44 15.37 -18.92
N THR A 311 8.36 15.31 -19.71
CA THR A 311 7.06 14.88 -19.20
C THR A 311 7.18 13.45 -18.65
N PRO A 312 6.81 13.19 -17.38
CA PRO A 312 7.01 11.88 -16.79
C PRO A 312 6.23 10.77 -17.48
N THR A 313 6.93 9.71 -17.85
CA THR A 313 6.33 8.48 -18.38
C THR A 313 6.67 7.30 -17.49
N THR A 314 5.71 6.41 -17.23
CA THR A 314 5.97 5.16 -16.50
C THR A 314 6.87 4.23 -17.29
N VAL A 315 7.88 3.68 -16.62
CA VAL A 315 8.74 2.61 -17.17
C VAL A 315 8.37 1.31 -16.45
N PRO A 316 7.83 0.30 -17.16
CA PRO A 316 7.43 -0.95 -16.51
C PRO A 316 8.65 -1.71 -15.98
N ALA A 317 8.44 -2.47 -14.91
CA ALA A 317 9.42 -3.48 -14.50
C ALA A 317 9.53 -4.58 -15.57
N PRO A 318 10.68 -5.29 -15.66
CA PRO A 318 10.81 -6.46 -16.53
C PRO A 318 9.70 -7.49 -16.30
N ALA A 319 9.23 -8.17 -17.34
CA ALA A 319 8.10 -9.10 -17.26
C ALA A 319 8.31 -10.20 -16.21
N GLU A 320 9.54 -10.69 -16.06
CA GLU A 320 9.92 -11.76 -15.13
C GLU A 320 9.99 -11.30 -13.67
N ALA A 321 10.04 -9.98 -13.42
CA ALA A 321 10.25 -9.41 -12.09
C ALA A 321 9.26 -9.95 -11.05
N ARG A 322 7.99 -10.09 -11.42
CA ARG A 322 6.95 -10.61 -10.52
C ARG A 322 7.26 -12.04 -10.06
N GLY A 323 7.61 -12.92 -10.99
CA GLY A 323 7.94 -14.32 -10.69
C GLY A 323 9.23 -14.45 -9.87
N ILE A 324 10.21 -13.57 -10.11
CA ILE A 324 11.44 -13.48 -9.32
C ILE A 324 11.15 -13.05 -7.89
N VAL A 325 10.39 -11.96 -7.70
CA VAL A 325 10.06 -11.43 -6.38
C VAL A 325 9.27 -12.44 -5.56
N VAL A 326 8.25 -13.09 -6.14
CA VAL A 326 7.46 -14.10 -5.42
C VAL A 326 8.32 -15.28 -4.97
N ARG A 327 9.14 -15.86 -5.87
CA ARG A 327 10.02 -16.98 -5.54
C ARG A 327 11.07 -16.60 -4.50
N GLY A 328 11.71 -15.44 -4.67
CA GLY A 328 12.71 -14.93 -3.73
C GLY A 328 12.11 -14.64 -2.35
N THR A 329 10.90 -14.08 -2.28
CA THR A 329 10.17 -13.84 -1.03
C THR A 329 9.91 -15.16 -0.31
N TRP A 330 9.39 -16.17 -1.00
CA TRP A 330 9.13 -17.47 -0.38
C TRP A 330 10.41 -18.16 0.11
N HIS A 331 11.48 -18.11 -0.70
CA HIS A 331 12.78 -18.64 -0.30
C HIS A 331 13.30 -17.93 0.96
N ARG A 332 13.35 -16.59 0.93
CA ARG A 332 13.92 -15.79 2.02
C ARG A 332 13.11 -15.87 3.31
N LEU A 333 11.80 -16.07 3.22
CA LEU A 333 10.94 -16.26 4.39
C LEU A 333 11.40 -17.45 5.24
N TRP A 334 11.85 -18.53 4.60
CA TRP A 334 12.21 -19.79 5.27
C TRP A 334 13.72 -20.04 5.39
N HIS A 335 14.56 -19.18 4.81
CA HIS A 335 16.02 -19.34 4.82
C HIS A 335 16.71 -18.05 5.28
N GLU A 336 17.46 -18.14 6.38
CA GLU A 336 18.41 -17.10 6.80
C GLU A 336 19.70 -17.21 5.97
N PRO A 337 20.18 -16.13 5.33
CA PRO A 337 21.45 -16.15 4.63
C PRO A 337 22.60 -16.47 5.60
N ALA A 338 23.48 -17.39 5.23
CA ALA A 338 24.65 -17.71 6.06
C ALA A 338 25.49 -16.45 6.34
N ALA A 339 26.17 -16.41 7.49
CA ALA A 339 26.98 -15.25 7.88
C ALA A 339 28.09 -14.94 6.87
N SER A 340 28.61 -15.96 6.18
CA SER A 340 29.63 -15.85 5.13
C SER A 340 29.08 -15.38 3.77
N GLU A 341 27.77 -15.50 3.53
CA GLU A 341 27.17 -15.05 2.28
C GLU A 341 26.90 -13.54 2.30
N PRO A 342 26.81 -12.87 1.14
CA PRO A 342 26.31 -11.50 1.10
C PRO A 342 24.88 -11.42 1.66
N PRO A 343 24.35 -10.21 1.96
CA PRO A 343 22.95 -10.04 2.30
C PRO A 343 22.04 -10.51 1.16
N PHE A 344 20.78 -10.82 1.47
CA PHE A 344 19.80 -11.27 0.49
C PHE A 344 19.55 -10.20 -0.58
N SER A 345 19.43 -10.64 -1.84
CA SER A 345 19.05 -9.82 -2.99
C SER A 345 18.21 -10.65 -3.95
N PHE A 346 17.19 -10.04 -4.56
CA PHE A 346 16.38 -10.67 -5.60
C PHE A 346 17.15 -10.99 -6.88
N THR A 347 18.31 -10.35 -7.10
CA THR A 347 19.18 -10.65 -8.24
C THR A 347 19.75 -12.07 -8.21
N ARG A 348 19.73 -12.79 -7.07
CA ARG A 348 20.15 -14.21 -7.04
C ARG A 348 19.20 -15.15 -7.80
N PHE A 349 18.00 -14.68 -8.12
CA PHE A 349 16.95 -15.46 -8.80
C PHE A 349 16.74 -15.01 -10.25
N THR A 350 17.53 -14.05 -10.75
CA THR A 350 17.62 -13.84 -12.20
C THR A 350 18.40 -15.02 -12.77
N LEU A 351 17.88 -15.63 -13.84
CA LEU A 351 18.71 -16.54 -14.64
C LEU A 351 20.00 -15.79 -15.03
N PRO A 352 21.17 -16.46 -15.09
CA PRO A 352 22.32 -15.84 -15.72
C PRO A 352 21.90 -15.36 -17.12
N PRO A 353 22.42 -14.22 -17.61
CA PRO A 353 22.14 -13.81 -18.98
C PRO A 353 22.54 -14.96 -19.92
N PRO A 354 21.78 -15.18 -21.01
CA PRO A 354 22.05 -16.25 -21.97
C PRO A 354 23.45 -16.15 -22.59
#